data_AF-A0A963INN3-F1
#
_entry.id   AF-A0A963INN3-F1
#
_cell.length_a   1.000
_cell.length_b   1.000
_cell.length_c   1.000
_cell.angle_alpha   90.00
_cell.angle_beta   90.00
_cell.angle_gamma   90.00
#
_symmetry.space_group_name_H-M   'P 1'
#
loop_
_entity.id
_entity.type
_entity.pdbx_description
1 polymer ?
#
loop_
_entity_poly.entity_id
_entity_poly.type
_entity_poly.pdbx_seq_one_letter_code
_entity_poly.pdbx_strand_id
1 'polypeptide(L)'
;MPAIEFGLDRLLKDPLLRKPLRGRRLALLAHPASLSASLTQALDALAALPDLQLTAAFGPQHGLRGDKQDNMIESPDFVDPRHGIPVFSLYGEVRRPSAAMMDTADVFLFDLQDLGCRIYTFVTTLL
;
A
#
# COMPACT_ATOMS: atom_id res chain seq x y z
N MET A 1 15.83 10.04 -19.55
CA MET A 1 15.51 8.97 -18.58
C MET A 1 15.49 9.59 -17.20
N PRO A 2 14.53 9.25 -16.32
CA PRO A 2 14.57 9.74 -14.95
C PRO A 2 15.89 9.33 -14.29
N ALA A 3 16.49 10.22 -13.50
CA ALA A 3 17.81 10.00 -12.89
C ALA A 3 17.77 8.95 -11.76
N ILE A 4 16.57 8.56 -11.31
CA ILE A 4 16.32 7.64 -10.21
C ILE A 4 15.21 6.67 -10.63
N GLU A 5 15.33 5.41 -10.23
CA GLU A 5 14.29 4.40 -10.35
C GLU A 5 13.77 4.03 -8.97
N PHE A 6 12.46 4.20 -8.74
CA PHE A 6 11.86 3.94 -7.43
C PHE A 6 11.71 2.44 -7.15
N GLY A 7 11.56 2.10 -5.87
CA GLY A 7 11.44 0.70 -5.42
C GLY A 7 10.29 -0.05 -6.11
N LEU A 8 9.13 0.60 -6.27
CA LEU A 8 7.99 0.06 -7.01
C LEU A 8 8.37 -0.28 -8.46
N ASP A 9 8.96 0.66 -9.20
CA ASP A 9 9.35 0.44 -10.60
C ASP A 9 10.34 -0.72 -10.76
N ARG A 10 11.30 -0.83 -9.84
CA ARG A 10 12.25 -1.96 -9.80
C ARG A 10 11.53 -3.28 -9.57
N LEU A 11 10.62 -3.33 -8.59
CA LEU A 11 9.85 -4.54 -8.27
C LEU A 11 8.94 -4.96 -9.43
N LEU A 12 8.37 -4.02 -10.16
CA LEU A 12 7.54 -4.29 -11.35
C LEU A 12 8.37 -4.86 -12.51
N LYS A 13 9.60 -4.37 -12.71
CA LYS A 13 10.46 -4.80 -13.84
C LYS A 13 11.24 -6.08 -13.58
N ASP A 14 11.71 -6.30 -12.35
CA ASP A 14 12.66 -7.37 -12.05
C ASP A 14 11.98 -8.62 -11.41
N PRO A 15 11.85 -9.74 -12.15
CA PRO A 15 11.28 -10.98 -11.61
C PRO A 15 12.12 -11.61 -10.50
N LEU A 16 13.42 -11.31 -10.40
CA LEU A 16 14.27 -11.83 -9.32
C LEU A 16 13.90 -11.20 -7.98
N LEU A 17 13.52 -9.92 -7.97
CA LEU A 17 13.00 -9.25 -6.77
C LEU A 17 11.63 -9.81 -6.34
N ARG A 18 10.83 -10.31 -7.30
CA ARG A 18 9.53 -10.93 -7.03
C ARG A 18 9.61 -12.40 -6.63
N LYS A 19 10.69 -13.10 -6.99
CA LYS A 19 10.89 -14.52 -6.68
C LYS A 19 10.57 -14.91 -5.22
N PRO A 20 11.01 -14.19 -4.17
CA PRO A 20 10.69 -14.54 -2.78
C PRO A 20 9.22 -14.31 -2.39
N LEU A 21 8.47 -13.52 -3.16
CA LEU A 21 7.06 -13.16 -2.90
C LEU A 21 6.07 -14.16 -3.52
N ARG A 22 6.53 -14.99 -4.46
CA ARG A 22 5.66 -15.95 -5.17
C ARG A 22 5.05 -16.97 -4.21
N GLY A 23 3.75 -17.20 -4.37
CA GLY A 23 2.98 -18.13 -3.53
C GLY A 23 2.73 -17.63 -2.10
N ARG A 24 3.08 -16.38 -1.78
CA ARG A 24 2.76 -15.73 -0.51
C ARG A 24 1.61 -14.75 -0.68
N ARG A 25 0.81 -14.61 0.37
CA ARG A 25 -0.24 -13.58 0.46
C ARG A 25 0.41 -12.24 0.79
N LEU A 26 0.14 -11.23 -0.02
CA LEU A 26 0.76 -9.92 0.08
C LEU A 26 -0.27 -8.88 0.51
N ALA A 27 0.11 -8.05 1.48
CA ALA A 27 -0.60 -6.82 1.81
C ALA A 27 0.21 -5.60 1.39
N LEU A 28 -0.45 -4.56 0.89
CA LEU A 28 0.20 -3.29 0.53
C LEU A 28 -0.23 -2.17 1.49
N LEU A 29 0.71 -1.53 2.17
CA LEU A 29 0.50 -0.22 2.79
C LEU A 29 0.96 0.87 1.81
N ALA A 30 0.01 1.66 1.32
CA ALA A 30 0.23 2.70 0.32
C ALA A 30 -0.71 3.88 0.54
N HIS A 31 -0.44 4.98 -0.15
CA HIS A 31 -1.24 6.21 -0.11
C HIS A 31 -1.28 6.87 -1.51
N PRO A 32 -1.90 8.05 -1.69
CA PRO A 32 -2.08 8.63 -3.01
C PRO A 32 -0.79 8.86 -3.82
N ALA A 33 0.35 9.10 -3.18
CA ALA A 33 1.62 9.32 -3.86
C ALA A 33 2.37 8.01 -4.21
N SER A 34 1.83 6.85 -3.83
CA SER A 34 2.35 5.52 -4.19
C SER A 34 2.07 5.22 -5.66
N LEU A 35 2.88 5.81 -6.53
CA LEU A 35 2.71 5.80 -7.98
C LEU A 35 3.97 5.27 -8.66
N SER A 36 3.79 4.49 -9.73
CA SER A 36 4.89 4.13 -10.63
C SER A 36 5.38 5.35 -11.42
N ALA A 37 6.49 5.21 -12.13
CA ALA A 37 6.98 6.24 -13.05
C ALA A 37 5.98 6.60 -14.18
N SER A 38 5.01 5.72 -14.46
CA SER A 38 3.90 5.96 -15.40
C SER A 38 2.64 6.52 -14.73
N LEU A 39 2.74 6.98 -13.48
CA LEU A 39 1.62 7.47 -12.67
C LEU A 39 0.51 6.43 -12.47
N THR A 40 0.89 5.15 -12.45
CA THR A 40 -0.04 4.05 -12.12
C THR A 40 -0.01 3.80 -10.63
N GLN A 41 -1.18 3.77 -10.00
CA GLN A 41 -1.33 3.45 -8.58
C GLN A 41 -0.67 2.11 -8.21
N ALA A 42 0.10 2.10 -7.12
CA ALA A 42 0.90 0.95 -6.69
C ALA A 42 0.04 -0.32 -6.54
N LEU A 43 -1.17 -0.17 -5.97
CA LEU A 43 -2.11 -1.29 -5.84
C LEU A 43 -2.47 -1.87 -7.22
N ASP A 44 -2.82 -1.01 -8.18
CA ASP A 44 -3.20 -1.43 -9.52
C ASP A 44 -2.03 -2.04 -10.29
N ALA A 45 -0.83 -1.49 -10.13
CA ALA A 45 0.38 -1.96 -10.80
C ALA A 45 0.82 -3.35 -10.28
N LEU A 46 0.74 -3.57 -8.96
CA LEU A 46 1.06 -4.86 -8.35
C LEU A 46 -0.02 -5.91 -8.63
N ALA A 47 -1.31 -5.53 -8.63
CA ALA A 47 -2.41 -6.42 -8.96
C ALA A 47 -2.38 -6.92 -10.42
N ALA A 48 -1.74 -6.16 -11.32
CA ALA A 48 -1.57 -6.56 -12.72
C ALA A 48 -0.50 -7.66 -12.91
N LEU A 49 0.30 -7.97 -11.89
CA LEU A 49 1.34 -9.00 -11.97
C LEU A 49 0.78 -10.38 -11.61
N PRO A 50 0.75 -11.35 -12.55
CA PRO A 50 0.14 -12.65 -12.31
C PRO A 50 0.93 -13.54 -11.34
N ASP A 51 2.20 -13.20 -11.06
CA ASP A 51 3.04 -13.95 -10.13
C ASP A 51 2.95 -13.46 -8.68
N LEU A 52 2.13 -12.44 -8.41
CA LEU A 52 1.89 -11.89 -7.07
C LEU A 52 0.42 -12.09 -6.65
N GLN A 53 0.20 -12.34 -5.36
CA GLN A 53 -1.13 -12.51 -4.79
C GLN A 53 -1.38 -11.42 -3.74
N LEU A 54 -2.05 -10.35 -4.15
CA LEU A 54 -2.53 -9.33 -3.21
C LEU A 54 -3.80 -9.83 -2.51
N THR A 55 -3.82 -9.77 -1.19
CA THR A 55 -4.95 -10.22 -0.35
C THR A 55 -5.55 -9.11 0.49
N ALA A 56 -4.82 -8.02 0.71
CA ALA A 56 -5.31 -6.85 1.42
C ALA A 56 -4.52 -5.60 1.02
N ALA A 57 -5.08 -4.43 1.32
CA ALA A 57 -4.35 -3.18 1.32
C ALA A 57 -4.64 -2.39 2.61
N PHE A 58 -3.75 -1.44 2.91
CA PHE A 58 -3.83 -0.58 4.07
C PHE A 58 -3.64 0.87 3.62
N GLY A 59 -4.43 1.77 4.16
CA GLY A 59 -4.31 3.22 3.94
C GLY A 59 -3.99 3.94 5.24
N PRO A 60 -2.98 4.85 5.28
CA PRO A 60 -2.69 5.69 6.44
C PRO A 60 -3.69 6.88 6.53
N GLN A 61 -3.31 7.93 7.26
CA GLN A 61 -3.99 9.23 7.24
C GLN A 61 -4.13 9.68 5.78
N HIS A 62 -5.35 9.97 5.32
CA HIS A 62 -5.75 10.26 3.92
C HIS A 62 -6.06 9.05 3.01
N GLY A 63 -5.97 7.82 3.52
CA GLY A 63 -6.41 6.61 2.83
C GLY A 63 -5.50 6.19 1.67
N LEU A 64 -5.96 5.18 0.91
CA LEU A 64 -5.16 4.53 -0.13
C LEU A 64 -5.14 5.30 -1.46
N ARG A 65 -6.32 5.70 -1.97
CA ARG A 65 -6.48 6.30 -3.31
C ARG A 65 -6.67 7.83 -3.29
N GLY A 66 -6.88 8.45 -2.13
CA GLY A 66 -7.02 9.91 -2.01
C GLY A 66 -8.42 10.41 -2.35
N ASP A 67 -9.39 9.51 -2.48
CA ASP A 67 -10.79 9.77 -2.84
C ASP A 67 -11.55 10.58 -1.78
N LYS A 68 -10.90 10.90 -0.65
CA LYS A 68 -11.52 11.59 0.50
C LYS A 68 -10.88 12.96 0.68
N GLN A 69 -11.74 13.96 0.75
CA GLN A 69 -11.39 15.36 0.92
C GLN A 69 -10.58 15.57 2.22
N ASP A 70 -9.70 16.58 2.20
CA ASP A 70 -8.65 16.92 3.17
C ASP A 70 -9.16 17.42 4.55
N ASN A 71 -10.29 16.87 5.01
CA ASN A 71 -11.06 17.39 6.15
C ASN A 71 -10.89 16.52 7.41
N MET A 72 -9.83 15.72 7.51
CA MET A 72 -9.55 14.87 8.69
C MET A 72 -10.66 13.86 9.04
N ILE A 73 -11.43 13.39 8.04
CA ILE A 73 -12.51 12.42 8.24
C ILE A 73 -11.92 11.01 8.30
N GLU A 74 -12.24 10.28 9.37
CA GLU A 74 -11.90 8.87 9.52
C GLU A 74 -12.49 8.03 8.39
N SER A 75 -11.72 7.05 7.93
CA SER A 75 -12.14 6.17 6.85
C SER A 75 -12.54 4.81 7.38
N PRO A 76 -13.77 4.32 7.12
CA PRO A 76 -14.05 2.92 7.40
C PRO A 76 -13.25 2.04 6.44
N ASP A 77 -13.03 0.81 6.87
CA ASP A 77 -12.59 -0.29 6.00
C ASP A 77 -13.58 -0.47 4.85
N PHE A 78 -13.09 -0.90 3.70
CA PHE A 78 -13.92 -1.16 2.53
C PHE A 78 -13.34 -2.29 1.68
N VAL A 79 -14.10 -2.77 0.69
CA VAL A 79 -13.59 -3.69 -0.33
C VAL A 79 -13.23 -2.89 -1.56
N ASP A 80 -11.99 -2.98 -2.04
CA ASP A 80 -11.58 -2.30 -3.27
C ASP A 80 -12.46 -2.78 -4.43
N PRO A 81 -13.18 -1.88 -5.12
CA PRO A 81 -14.19 -2.27 -6.10
C PRO A 81 -13.57 -2.84 -7.39
N ARG A 82 -12.27 -2.60 -7.62
CA ARG A 82 -11.55 -3.08 -8.81
C ARG A 82 -10.95 -4.45 -8.58
N HIS A 83 -10.38 -4.68 -7.41
CA HIS A 83 -9.60 -5.88 -7.10
C HIS A 83 -10.31 -6.87 -6.17
N GLY A 84 -11.41 -6.45 -5.52
CA GLY A 84 -12.20 -7.32 -4.64
C GLY A 84 -11.49 -7.71 -3.34
N ILE A 85 -10.45 -6.97 -2.93
CA ILE A 85 -9.70 -7.23 -1.70
C ILE A 85 -10.09 -6.22 -0.60
N PRO A 86 -10.02 -6.61 0.69
CA PRO A 86 -10.20 -5.67 1.79
C PRO A 86 -9.13 -4.58 1.79
N VAL A 87 -9.56 -3.36 2.08
CA VAL A 87 -8.72 -2.18 2.32
C VAL A 87 -8.99 -1.68 3.73
N PHE A 88 -7.99 -1.78 4.59
CA PHE A 88 -8.08 -1.38 5.99
C PHE A 88 -7.60 0.06 6.17
N SER A 89 -8.33 0.84 6.97
CA SER A 89 -7.84 2.15 7.39
C SER A 89 -7.06 2.04 8.69
N LEU A 90 -5.81 2.47 8.66
CA LEU A 90 -5.00 2.69 9.87
C LEU A 90 -5.16 4.13 10.39
N TYR A 91 -6.25 4.78 9.99
CA TYR A 91 -6.61 6.13 10.35
C TYR A 91 -8.12 6.23 10.66
N GLY A 92 -8.51 5.65 11.79
CA GLY A 92 -9.82 5.82 12.43
C GLY A 92 -9.76 5.37 13.90
N GLU A 93 -10.62 4.43 14.29
CA GLU A 93 -10.59 3.79 15.61
C GLU A 93 -9.26 3.10 15.93
N VAL A 94 -8.58 2.59 14.89
CA VAL A 94 -7.27 1.94 15.02
C VAL A 94 -6.18 2.75 14.32
N ARG A 95 -5.02 2.84 14.99
CA ARG A 95 -3.76 3.37 14.44
C ARG A 95 -2.72 2.27 14.22
N ARG A 96 -3.03 1.04 14.65
CA ARG A 96 -2.22 -0.15 14.51
C ARG A 96 -3.07 -1.28 13.97
N PRO A 97 -2.54 -2.13 13.08
CA PRO A 97 -3.27 -3.29 12.59
C PRO A 97 -3.72 -4.21 13.74
N SER A 98 -4.96 -4.69 13.69
CA SER A 98 -5.42 -5.74 14.59
C SER A 98 -4.81 -7.10 14.21
N ALA A 99 -4.89 -8.10 15.10
CA ALA A 99 -4.43 -9.46 14.78
C ALA A 99 -5.15 -10.04 13.54
N ALA A 100 -6.45 -9.76 13.39
CA ALA A 100 -7.22 -10.19 12.22
C ALA A 100 -6.75 -9.50 10.93
N MET A 101 -6.39 -8.21 10.99
CA MET A 101 -5.79 -7.52 9.85
C MET A 101 -4.43 -8.11 9.49
N MET A 102 -3.60 -8.42 10.50
CA MET A 102 -2.29 -9.02 10.29
C MET A 102 -2.36 -10.43 9.68
N ASP A 103 -3.42 -11.20 9.95
CA ASP A 103 -3.62 -12.56 9.42
C ASP A 103 -3.97 -12.58 7.92
N THR A 104 -4.26 -11.43 7.32
CA THR A 104 -4.63 -11.33 5.90
C THR A 104 -3.47 -11.56 4.93
N ALA A 105 -2.22 -11.46 5.39
CA ALA A 105 -1.04 -11.56 4.55
C ALA A 105 0.15 -12.19 5.27
N ASP A 106 1.06 -12.79 4.49
CA ASP A 106 2.33 -13.35 4.97
C ASP A 106 3.47 -12.34 4.83
N VAL A 107 3.32 -11.36 3.92
CA VAL A 107 4.29 -10.30 3.63
C VAL A 107 3.58 -8.97 3.48
N PHE A 108 4.11 -7.94 4.14
CA PHE A 108 3.64 -6.57 4.06
C PHE A 108 4.63 -5.75 3.23
N LEU A 109 4.14 -5.16 2.14
CA LEU A 109 4.87 -4.23 1.30
C LEU A 109 4.54 -2.81 1.73
N PHE A 110 5.57 -1.98 1.87
CA PHE A 110 5.46 -0.59 2.28
C PHE A 110 5.92 0.31 1.14
N ASP A 111 5.00 1.09 0.58
CA ASP A 111 5.29 2.08 -0.45
C ASP A 111 4.73 3.42 -0.02
N LEU A 112 5.49 4.16 0.79
CA LEU A 112 5.08 5.45 1.35
C LEU A 112 6.17 6.48 1.11
N GLN A 113 5.92 7.41 0.19
CA GLN A 113 6.64 8.67 0.15
C GLN A 113 6.39 9.48 1.44
N ASP A 114 7.44 9.68 2.23
CA ASP A 114 7.42 10.52 3.43
C ASP A 114 8.20 11.82 3.21
N LEU A 115 8.03 12.79 4.12
CA LEU A 115 8.75 14.07 4.11
C LEU A 115 10.03 14.05 4.95
N GLY A 116 10.32 12.97 5.68
CA GLY A 116 11.50 12.90 6.55
C GLY A 116 11.39 13.79 7.78
N CYS A 117 10.17 14.14 8.20
CA CYS A 117 9.90 15.03 9.33
C CYS A 117 9.04 14.33 10.38
N ARG A 118 9.44 14.43 11.65
CA ARG A 118 8.79 13.71 12.76
C ARG A 118 7.29 13.98 12.92
N ILE A 119 6.82 15.17 12.52
CA ILE A 119 5.40 15.53 12.65
C ILE A 119 4.53 14.93 11.54
N TYR A 120 5.14 14.35 10.51
CA TYR A 120 4.45 13.56 9.48
C TYR A 120 4.35 12.11 9.93
N THR A 121 3.11 11.60 10.00
CA THR A 121 2.76 10.38 10.74
C THR A 121 2.86 9.10 9.91
N PHE A 122 3.20 9.16 8.62
CA PHE A 122 3.29 7.98 7.77
C PHE A 122 4.26 6.94 8.33
N VAL A 123 5.47 7.35 8.73
CA VAL A 123 6.47 6.45 9.34
C VAL A 123 5.98 5.87 10.67
N THR A 124 5.17 6.59 11.44
CA THR A 124 4.62 6.05 12.70
C THR A 124 3.64 4.90 12.48
N THR A 125 3.09 4.75 11.28
CA THR A 125 2.27 3.58 10.90
C THR A 125 3.10 2.28 10.91
N LEU A 126 4.44 2.38 10.83
CA LEU A 126 5.37 1.26 10.81
C LEU A 126 5.86 0.85 12.22
N LEU A 127 5.42 1.53 13.30
CA LEU A 127 5.88 1.34 14.69
C LEU A 127 4.83 0.68 15.61
#